data_AF-A0A2S2P9K6-F1
#
_entry.id   AF-A0A2S2P9K6-F1
#
_cell.length_a   1.000
_cell.length_b   1.000
_cell.length_c   1.000
_cell.angle_alpha   90.00
_cell.angle_beta   90.00
_cell.angle_gamma   90.00
#
_symmetry.space_group_name_H-M   'P 1'
#
loop_
_entity.id
_entity.type
_entity.pdbx_description
1 polymer ?
#
loop_
_entity_poly.entity_id
_entity_poly.type
_entity_poly.pdbx_seq_one_letter_code
_entity_poly.pdbx_strand_id
1 'polypeptide(L)'
;GDGGDGDDRLSTSDSAIYKIVDESQVESKNLIQRAADQLTSHDWPGHVCYVSDVVVPPGRNGVVRFIDDLCRYAEFYRKQHFLVISEHDDHVHVAHACLQANQACRCIWLQRCGDFRKYRRKQLRGRVYACNLGSGDWEAIMRYFCSNGRIAKGP
;
A
#
# COMPACT_ATOMS: atom_id res chain seq x y z
N GLY A 1 13.90 -48.12 -0.51
CA GLY A 1 12.91 -47.50 0.37
C GLY A 1 13.55 -46.24 0.86
N ASP A 2 13.19 -45.13 0.24
CA ASP A 2 12.17 -44.19 0.73
C ASP A 2 12.85 -43.20 1.67
N GLY A 3 13.12 -41.93 1.30
CA GLY A 3 12.35 -41.07 0.41
C GLY A 3 11.26 -40.39 1.24
N GLY A 4 11.52 -39.17 1.70
CA GLY A 4 10.61 -38.43 2.58
C GLY A 4 11.06 -37.00 2.83
N ASP A 5 11.41 -36.28 1.77
CA ASP A 5 11.52 -34.82 1.76
C ASP A 5 10.13 -34.21 2.00
N GLY A 6 9.93 -33.65 3.19
CA GLY A 6 8.81 -32.76 3.50
C GLY A 6 9.18 -31.33 3.10
N ASP A 7 9.27 -31.07 1.80
CA ASP A 7 9.31 -29.72 1.24
C ASP A 7 7.91 -29.09 1.43
N ASP A 8 7.75 -28.35 2.53
CA ASP A 8 6.61 -27.45 2.77
C ASP A 8 6.61 -26.36 1.69
N ARG A 9 6.09 -26.73 0.52
CA ARG A 9 5.69 -25.84 -0.55
C ARG A 9 4.62 -24.91 -0.01
N LEU A 10 5.07 -23.75 0.46
CA LEU A 10 4.27 -22.53 0.58
C LEU A 10 3.43 -22.39 -0.70
N SER A 11 2.14 -22.68 -0.55
CA SER A 11 1.10 -22.45 -1.55
C SER A 11 1.26 -21.03 -2.09
N THR A 12 1.65 -20.93 -3.35
CA THR A 12 1.83 -19.69 -4.11
C THR A 12 0.50 -19.16 -4.64
N SER A 13 -0.57 -19.30 -3.84
CA SER A 13 -1.92 -18.93 -4.25
C SER A 13 -2.33 -17.60 -3.63
N ASP A 14 -2.77 -16.68 -4.49
CA ASP A 14 -3.45 -15.40 -4.19
C ASP A 14 -2.59 -14.19 -3.79
N SER A 15 -1.52 -13.93 -4.55
CA SER A 15 -0.91 -12.60 -4.61
C SER A 15 -1.79 -11.62 -5.38
N ALA A 16 -2.82 -11.05 -4.72
CA ALA A 16 -3.56 -9.94 -5.27
C ALA A 16 -2.74 -8.64 -5.16
N ILE A 17 -1.84 -8.40 -6.12
CA ILE A 17 -1.25 -7.06 -6.31
C ILE A 17 -2.34 -6.19 -6.94
N TYR A 18 -2.99 -5.34 -6.14
CA TYR A 18 -3.88 -4.32 -6.69
C TYR A 18 -3.04 -3.18 -7.28
N LYS A 19 -2.79 -3.28 -8.59
CA LYS A 19 -2.32 -2.16 -9.40
C LYS A 19 -3.51 -1.21 -9.59
N ILE A 20 -3.61 -0.17 -8.76
CA ILE A 20 -4.57 0.89 -9.04
C ILE A 20 -4.02 1.69 -10.22
N VAL A 21 -4.88 1.82 -11.23
CA VAL A 21 -4.61 2.24 -12.59
C VAL A 21 -4.60 3.78 -12.67
N ASP A 22 -3.77 4.29 -13.57
CA ASP A 22 -3.70 5.66 -14.08
C ASP A 22 -5.09 6.27 -14.40
N GLU A 23 -5.21 7.61 -14.31
CA GLU A 23 -6.46 8.39 -14.43
C GLU A 23 -7.24 8.16 -15.75
N SER A 24 -6.63 7.50 -16.73
CA SER A 24 -7.23 7.24 -18.04
C SER A 24 -8.22 6.06 -18.08
N GLN A 25 -8.55 5.41 -16.97
CA GLN A 25 -9.54 4.30 -16.91
C GLN A 25 -10.49 4.38 -15.69
N VAL A 26 -11.03 5.56 -15.36
CA VAL A 26 -12.14 5.73 -14.39
C VAL A 26 -13.50 5.32 -15.01
N GLU A 27 -13.54 4.13 -15.62
CA GLU A 27 -14.73 3.29 -15.66
C GLU A 27 -14.48 2.18 -14.63
N SER A 28 -14.90 2.30 -13.37
CA SER A 28 -16.27 1.98 -12.98
C SER A 28 -16.26 1.93 -11.45
N LYS A 29 -17.24 2.50 -10.76
CA LYS A 29 -17.45 2.29 -9.30
C LYS A 29 -17.32 0.81 -8.89
N ASN A 30 -17.67 -0.09 -9.81
CA ASN A 30 -17.53 -1.54 -9.70
C ASN A 30 -16.10 -2.02 -9.44
N LEU A 31 -15.05 -1.38 -9.99
CA LEU A 31 -13.65 -1.77 -9.74
C LEU A 31 -13.21 -1.43 -8.32
N ILE A 32 -13.57 -0.24 -7.84
CA ILE A 32 -13.29 0.20 -6.46
C ILE A 32 -14.01 -0.73 -5.47
N GLN A 33 -15.29 -1.02 -5.73
CA GLN A 33 -16.07 -1.92 -4.89
C GLN A 33 -15.47 -3.34 -4.88
N ARG A 34 -15.11 -3.89 -6.04
CA ARG A 34 -14.51 -5.23 -6.14
C ARG A 34 -13.18 -5.31 -5.38
N ALA A 35 -12.32 -4.30 -5.51
CA ALA A 35 -11.07 -4.25 -4.77
C ALA A 35 -11.32 -4.16 -3.25
N ALA A 36 -12.31 -3.38 -2.83
CA ALA A 36 -12.72 -3.29 -1.44
C ALA A 36 -13.24 -4.62 -0.89
N ASP A 37 -14.08 -5.33 -1.64
CA ASP A 37 -14.62 -6.63 -1.24
C ASP A 37 -13.51 -7.69 -1.13
N GLN A 38 -12.52 -7.64 -2.03
CA GLN A 38 -11.37 -8.54 -1.97
C GLN A 38 -10.45 -8.22 -0.79
N LEU A 39 -10.20 -6.95 -0.48
CA LEU A 39 -9.46 -6.53 0.72
C LEU A 39 -10.19 -6.90 2.00
N THR A 40 -11.53 -6.84 2.00
CA THR A 40 -12.37 -7.28 3.12
C THR A 40 -12.29 -8.78 3.34
N SER A 41 -12.25 -9.55 2.26
CA SER A 41 -12.18 -11.01 2.28
C SER A 41 -10.77 -11.55 2.53
N HIS A 42 -9.76 -10.68 2.53
CA HIS A 42 -8.39 -11.06 2.80
C HIS A 42 -8.21 -11.42 4.28
N ASP A 43 -7.54 -12.54 4.55
CA ASP A 43 -7.24 -12.99 5.92
C ASP A 43 -6.10 -12.16 6.52
N TRP A 44 -6.44 -10.96 6.99
CA TRP A 44 -5.50 -10.08 7.66
C TRP A 44 -5.12 -10.65 9.03
N PRO A 45 -3.84 -10.95 9.30
CA PRO A 45 -3.41 -11.29 10.65
C PRO A 45 -3.75 -10.16 11.62
N GLY A 46 -4.21 -10.48 12.84
CA GLY A 46 -4.65 -9.50 13.84
C GLY A 46 -3.58 -8.51 14.35
N HIS A 47 -2.37 -8.56 13.82
CA HIS A 47 -1.26 -7.65 14.10
C HIS A 47 -0.85 -6.79 12.88
N VAL A 48 -1.53 -6.95 11.74
CA VAL A 48 -1.34 -6.11 10.55
C VAL A 48 -2.21 -4.86 10.67
N CYS A 49 -1.58 -3.70 10.48
CA CYS A 49 -2.28 -2.42 10.48
C CYS A 49 -2.33 -1.82 9.07
N TYR A 50 -3.44 -1.17 8.75
CA TYR A 50 -3.48 -0.17 7.68
C TYR A 50 -2.65 1.05 8.10
N VAL A 51 -1.75 1.47 7.23
CA VAL A 51 -0.89 2.65 7.41
C VAL A 51 -1.05 3.54 6.21
N SER A 52 -1.26 4.84 6.45
CA SER A 52 -1.25 5.86 5.40
C SER A 52 -0.36 7.02 5.86
N ASP A 53 0.57 7.40 5.00
CA ASP A 53 1.54 8.47 5.24
C ASP A 53 1.45 9.49 4.11
N VAL A 54 1.71 10.75 4.45
CA VAL A 54 1.88 11.85 3.48
C VAL A 54 3.33 12.31 3.54
N VAL A 55 3.97 12.42 2.39
CA VAL A 55 5.34 12.91 2.24
C VAL A 55 5.30 14.13 1.34
N VAL A 56 6.00 15.20 1.73
CA VAL A 56 6.07 16.45 0.96
C VAL A 56 7.53 16.71 0.57
N PRO A 57 8.07 16.02 -0.46
CA PRO A 57 9.43 16.24 -0.92
C PRO A 57 9.63 17.69 -1.42
N PRO A 58 10.86 18.22 -1.39
CA PRO A 58 11.11 19.59 -1.81
C PRO A 58 11.00 19.75 -3.33
N GLY A 59 10.04 20.58 -3.77
CA GLY A 59 9.82 20.94 -5.18
C GLY A 59 9.22 19.81 -6.02
N ARG A 60 8.72 20.15 -7.22
CA ARG A 60 8.08 19.17 -8.13
C ARG A 60 8.99 18.00 -8.52
N ASN A 61 10.27 18.27 -8.75
CA ASN A 61 11.26 17.22 -9.03
C ASN A 61 11.48 16.28 -7.83
N GLY A 62 11.18 16.75 -6.61
CA GLY A 62 11.23 15.93 -5.40
C GLY A 62 10.13 14.87 -5.39
N VAL A 63 8.90 15.22 -5.78
CA VAL A 63 7.76 14.29 -5.87
C VAL A 63 8.06 13.17 -6.86
N VAL A 64 8.47 13.52 -8.08
CA VAL A 64 8.78 12.54 -9.14
C VAL A 64 9.88 11.57 -8.70
N ARG A 65 11.01 12.10 -8.23
CA ARG A 65 12.11 11.27 -7.72
C ARG A 65 11.69 10.36 -6.57
N PHE A 66 10.88 10.88 -5.65
CA PHE A 66 10.45 10.10 -4.51
C PHE A 66 9.53 8.95 -4.94
N ILE A 67 8.65 9.19 -5.91
CA ILE A 67 7.83 8.14 -6.50
C ILE A 67 8.70 7.09 -7.20
N ASP A 68 9.70 7.50 -7.98
CA ASP A 68 10.63 6.57 -8.63
C ASP A 68 11.37 5.70 -7.62
N ASP A 69 11.82 6.28 -6.50
CA ASP A 69 12.44 5.55 -5.40
C ASP A 69 11.45 4.57 -4.74
N LEU A 70 10.21 4.99 -4.50
CA LEU A 70 9.17 4.13 -3.93
C LEU A 70 8.87 2.95 -4.86
N CYS A 71 8.66 3.19 -6.16
CA CYS A 71 8.44 2.14 -7.15
C CYS A 71 9.64 1.19 -7.23
N ARG A 72 10.87 1.71 -7.26
CA ARG A 72 12.10 0.90 -7.25
C ARG A 72 12.17 -0.03 -6.04
N TYR A 73 11.81 0.45 -4.85
CA TYR A 73 11.91 -0.37 -3.63
C TYR A 73 10.62 -1.14 -3.29
N ALA A 74 9.49 -0.82 -3.91
CA ALA A 74 8.23 -1.52 -3.72
C ALA A 74 8.32 -3.01 -4.09
N GLU A 75 9.27 -3.39 -4.94
CA GLU A 75 9.58 -4.80 -5.20
C GLU A 75 9.96 -5.60 -3.94
N PHE A 76 10.49 -4.93 -2.90
CA PHE A 76 10.83 -5.56 -1.61
C PHE A 76 9.62 -5.70 -0.69
N TYR A 77 8.50 -5.10 -1.04
CA TYR A 77 7.23 -5.22 -0.35
C TYR A 77 6.50 -6.52 -0.76
N ARG A 78 7.19 -7.66 -0.64
CA ARG A 78 6.72 -8.96 -1.15
C ARG A 78 5.72 -9.69 -0.25
N LYS A 79 5.31 -9.12 0.89
CA LYS A 79 4.67 -9.90 1.98
C LYS A 79 3.31 -9.41 2.46
N GLN A 80 2.76 -8.33 1.92
CA GLN A 80 1.56 -7.68 2.47
C GLN A 80 0.73 -7.13 1.31
N HIS A 81 -0.50 -7.63 1.14
CA HIS A 81 -1.22 -7.59 -0.14
C HIS A 81 -1.87 -6.23 -0.49
N PHE A 82 -1.59 -5.18 0.28
CA PHE A 82 -2.12 -3.84 0.04
C PHE A 82 -1.00 -2.80 0.02
N LEU A 83 -0.77 -2.18 -1.13
CA LEU A 83 0.12 -1.03 -1.34
C LEU A 83 -0.53 -0.07 -2.32
N VAL A 84 -0.54 1.21 -1.97
CA VAL A 84 -0.97 2.30 -2.82
C VAL A 84 0.04 3.43 -2.71
N ILE A 85 0.55 3.90 -3.85
CA ILE A 85 1.38 5.09 -3.96
C ILE A 85 0.63 6.05 -4.86
N SER A 86 0.32 7.24 -4.36
CA SER A 86 -0.50 8.22 -5.06
C SER A 86 0.19 9.58 -5.07
N GLU A 87 0.39 10.11 -6.27
CA GLU A 87 0.90 11.47 -6.50
C GLU A 87 -0.23 12.50 -6.32
N HIS A 88 0.02 13.64 -5.69
CA HIS A 88 -0.95 14.74 -5.62
C HIS A 88 -0.22 16.09 -5.55
N ASP A 89 -0.18 16.81 -6.67
CA ASP A 89 0.46 18.11 -6.86
C ASP A 89 1.90 18.20 -6.31
N ASP A 90 2.05 18.56 -5.04
CA ASP A 90 3.32 18.81 -4.35
C ASP A 90 3.67 17.75 -3.29
N HIS A 91 2.87 16.69 -3.18
CA HIS A 91 3.06 15.64 -2.19
C HIS A 91 2.67 14.26 -2.69
N VAL A 92 3.08 13.25 -1.92
CA VAL A 92 2.83 11.84 -2.21
C VAL A 92 2.11 11.23 -1.02
N HIS A 93 1.00 10.56 -1.29
CA HIS A 93 0.35 9.69 -0.33
C HIS A 93 0.85 8.26 -0.54
N VAL A 94 1.18 7.59 0.56
CA VAL A 94 1.59 6.19 0.53
C VAL A 94 0.80 5.44 1.57
N ALA A 95 0.05 4.42 1.14
CA ALA A 95 -0.69 3.55 2.04
C ALA A 95 -0.31 2.09 1.84
N HIS A 96 -0.23 1.33 2.92
CA HIS A 96 0.14 -0.07 2.87
C HIS A 96 -0.31 -0.85 4.11
N ALA A 97 -0.39 -2.17 4.00
CA ALA A 97 -0.59 -3.07 5.13
C ALA A 97 0.76 -3.37 5.81
N CYS A 98 0.83 -3.17 7.12
CA CYS A 98 2.11 -3.17 7.83
C CYS A 98 2.08 -4.15 9.01
N LEU A 99 3.02 -5.11 9.00
CA LEU A 99 3.41 -5.88 10.18
C LEU A 99 4.18 -4.94 11.12
N GLN A 100 3.47 -4.28 12.02
CA GLN A 100 4.09 -3.28 12.87
C GLN A 100 4.79 -3.94 14.06
N ALA A 101 6.00 -3.47 14.36
CA ALA A 101 6.62 -3.69 15.66
C ALA A 101 6.55 -2.37 16.46
N ASN A 102 5.92 -2.41 17.63
CA ASN A 102 5.84 -1.28 18.57
C ASN A 102 5.25 0.01 17.97
N GLN A 103 4.10 -0.08 17.29
CA GLN A 103 3.34 1.09 16.79
C GLN A 103 4.07 1.96 15.74
N ALA A 104 5.15 1.45 15.15
CA ALA A 104 5.93 2.12 14.13
C ALA A 104 6.11 1.25 12.88
N CYS A 105 5.92 1.85 11.71
CA CYS A 105 6.24 1.19 10.43
C CYS A 105 7.76 1.01 10.30
N ARG A 106 8.19 -0.24 10.15
CA ARG A 106 9.60 -0.63 9.90
C ARG A 106 9.82 -1.26 8.52
N CYS A 107 8.87 -1.08 7.60
CA CYS A 107 8.95 -1.64 6.26
C CYS A 107 10.23 -1.16 5.55
N ILE A 108 11.09 -2.11 5.17
CA ILE A 108 12.42 -1.83 4.64
C ILE A 108 12.36 -0.98 3.37
N TRP A 109 11.37 -1.22 2.49
CA TRP A 109 11.20 -0.47 1.26
C TRP A 109 10.99 1.04 1.51
N LEU A 110 10.15 1.41 2.48
CA LEU A 110 9.98 2.82 2.90
C LEU A 110 11.24 3.37 3.56
N GLN A 111 11.90 2.56 4.39
CA GLN A 111 13.08 2.97 5.12
C GLN A 111 14.31 3.21 4.21
N ARG A 112 14.32 2.64 3.00
CA ARG A 112 15.33 2.88 1.97
C ARG A 112 15.11 4.18 1.20
N CYS A 113 13.91 4.77 1.29
CA CYS A 113 13.62 6.05 0.68
C CYS A 113 14.06 7.20 1.61
N GLY A 114 15.16 7.90 1.25
CA GLY A 114 15.70 8.99 2.07
C GLY A 114 14.70 10.12 2.32
N ASP A 115 13.91 10.46 1.30
CA ASP A 115 12.91 11.52 1.37
C ASP A 115 11.76 11.18 2.32
N PHE A 116 11.40 9.89 2.48
CA PHE A 116 10.38 9.47 3.46
C PHE A 116 10.78 9.85 4.88
N ARG A 117 12.03 9.59 5.29
CA ARG A 117 12.49 9.90 6.67
C ARG A 117 12.52 11.41 6.94
N LYS A 118 12.86 12.20 5.93
CA LYS A 118 13.11 13.64 6.07
C LYS A 118 11.85 14.49 5.90
N TYR A 119 10.93 14.04 5.05
CA TYR A 119 9.80 14.86 4.59
C TYR A 119 8.41 14.26 4.89
N ARG A 120 8.35 13.09 5.54
CA ARG A 120 7.06 12.53 6.01
C ARG A 120 6.43 13.45 7.05
N ARG A 121 5.15 13.74 6.86
CA ARG A 121 4.32 14.52 7.78
C ARG A 121 3.85 13.65 8.96
N LYS A 122 3.61 14.28 10.10
CA LYS A 122 3.08 13.58 11.27
C LYS A 122 1.68 13.01 10.94
N GLN A 123 1.47 11.73 11.23
CA GLN A 123 0.15 11.11 11.13
C GLN A 123 -0.81 11.77 12.12
N LEU A 124 -1.96 12.22 11.63
CA LEU A 124 -3.02 12.84 12.45
C LEU A 124 -4.00 11.81 13.01
N ARG A 125 -4.19 10.69 12.29
CA ARG A 125 -5.13 9.64 12.66
C ARG A 125 -4.42 8.49 13.35
N GLY A 126 -5.12 7.87 14.30
CA GLY A 126 -4.68 6.62 14.91
C GLY A 126 -4.60 5.50 13.86
N ARG A 127 -3.80 4.49 14.18
CA ARG A 127 -3.67 3.31 13.32
C ARG A 127 -4.89 2.40 13.49
N VAL A 128 -5.27 1.74 12.41
CA VAL A 128 -6.40 0.79 12.38
C VAL A 128 -5.87 -0.56 11.95
N TYR A 129 -6.27 -1.63 12.66
CA TYR A 129 -5.95 -2.99 12.25
C TYR A 129 -6.67 -3.32 10.95
N ALA A 130 -5.97 -3.92 10.00
CA ALA A 130 -6.52 -4.21 8.67
C ALA A 130 -7.73 -5.17 8.76
N CYS A 131 -7.71 -6.12 9.70
CA CYS A 131 -8.83 -7.03 10.00
C CYS A 131 -10.09 -6.32 10.52
N ASN A 132 -9.98 -5.07 10.99
CA ASN A 132 -11.13 -4.31 11.51
C ASN A 132 -11.76 -3.40 10.44
N LEU A 133 -11.17 -3.31 9.24
CA LEU A 133 -11.70 -2.52 8.14
C LEU A 133 -12.72 -3.35 7.36
N GLY A 134 -13.96 -2.88 7.31
CA GLY A 134 -15.01 -3.48 6.49
C GLY A 134 -14.97 -3.02 5.03
N SER A 135 -15.85 -3.59 4.20
CA SER A 135 -15.94 -3.23 2.76
C SER A 135 -16.17 -1.73 2.54
N GLY A 136 -17.04 -1.09 3.33
CA GLY A 136 -17.24 0.36 3.24
C GLY A 136 -16.00 1.19 3.59
N ASP A 137 -15.19 0.74 4.55
CA ASP A 137 -13.94 1.41 4.91
C ASP A 137 -12.91 1.29 3.79
N TRP A 138 -12.73 0.07 3.26
CA TRP A 138 -11.84 -0.18 2.14
C TRP A 138 -12.27 0.57 0.87
N GLU A 139 -13.57 0.63 0.59
CA GLU A 139 -14.11 1.40 -0.53
C GLU A 139 -13.78 2.89 -0.39
N ALA A 140 -13.99 3.46 0.80
CA ALA A 140 -13.68 4.85 1.08
C ALA A 140 -12.17 5.15 0.94
N ILE A 141 -11.31 4.24 1.44
CA ILE A 141 -9.85 4.29 1.30
C ILE A 141 -9.49 4.28 -0.20
N MET A 142 -9.96 3.29 -0.95
CA MET A 142 -9.63 3.13 -2.36
C MET A 142 -10.11 4.34 -3.17
N ARG A 143 -11.35 4.80 -2.94
CA ARG A 143 -11.89 5.99 -3.59
C ARG A 143 -11.06 7.23 -3.29
N TYR A 144 -10.59 7.41 -2.05
CA TYR A 144 -9.72 8.54 -1.69
C TYR A 144 -8.44 8.57 -2.55
N PHE A 145 -7.81 7.41 -2.76
CA PHE A 145 -6.59 7.31 -3.57
C PHE A 145 -6.83 7.33 -5.08
N CYS A 146 -8.02 6.96 -5.55
CA CYS A 146 -8.36 6.92 -6.98
C CYS A 146 -9.04 8.20 -7.50
N SER A 147 -9.27 9.21 -6.65
CA SER A 147 -10.03 10.41 -7.03
C SER A 147 -9.22 11.70 -6.83
N ASN A 148 -9.54 12.71 -7.64
CA ASN A 148 -9.00 14.08 -7.61
C ASN A 148 -7.48 14.19 -7.84
N GLY A 149 -7.01 14.04 -9.09
CA GLY A 149 -5.62 14.32 -9.46
C GLY A 149 -4.60 13.30 -8.93
N ARG A 150 -5.10 12.19 -8.39
CA ARG A 150 -4.32 11.18 -7.68
C ARG A 150 -4.02 10.01 -8.58
N ILE A 151 -2.85 10.05 -9.23
CA ILE A 151 -2.38 8.92 -10.04
C ILE A 151 -1.80 7.89 -9.08
N ALA A 152 -2.47 6.74 -8.97
CA ALA A 152 -1.88 5.60 -8.31
C ALA A 152 -0.84 4.97 -9.22
N LYS A 153 0.39 4.80 -8.72
CA LYS A 153 1.45 4.13 -9.49
C LYS A 153 1.67 2.72 -8.95
N GLY A 154 1.66 1.77 -9.88
CA GLY A 154 2.16 0.43 -9.62
C GLY A 154 3.69 0.39 -9.57
N PRO A 155 4.29 -0.59 -8.88
CA PRO A 155 5.69 -0.94 -9.10
C PRO A 155 5.93 -1.47 -10.51
#